data_AF-A0A9X1V9E2-F1
#
_entry.id   AF-A0A9X1V9E2-F1
#
_cell.length_a   1.000
_cell.length_b   1.000
_cell.length_c   1.000
_cell.angle_alpha   90.00
_cell.angle_beta   90.00
_cell.angle_gamma   90.00
#
_symmetry.space_group_name_H-M   'P 1'
#
loop_
_entity.id
_entity.type
_entity.pdbx_description
1 polymer ?
#
loop_
_entity_poly.entity_id
_entity_poly.type
_entity_poly.pdbx_seq_one_letter_code
_entity_poly.pdbx_strand_id
1 'polypeptide(L)'
;MSAVADIYSQLLEQNTLVFTIDTDDIGVHRVFQKVHPKGQNIRYPMLSDLTHEVGIAYSAYDPVTGQDMRVTVIIDPSGNIRNYAVYDAGTGRSTVELLRVLSALQYQDETNKMTPANWQPGQKGLTPSLKNFPV
;
A
#
# COMPACT_ATOMS: atom_id res chain seq x y z
N MET A 1 -6.54 -5.29 5.45
CA MET A 1 -6.84 -4.60 6.72
C MET A 1 -6.15 -5.28 7.88
N SER A 2 -6.65 -6.37 8.47
CA SER A 2 -6.02 -7.03 9.64
C SER A 2 -4.50 -7.24 9.52
N ALA A 3 -4.02 -7.88 8.44
CA ALA A 3 -2.58 -8.11 8.26
C ALA A 3 -1.75 -6.81 8.22
N VAL A 4 -2.32 -5.71 7.70
CA VAL A 4 -1.66 -4.38 7.69
C VAL A 4 -1.71 -3.76 9.09
N ALA A 5 -2.77 -4.03 9.87
CA ALA A 5 -2.84 -3.62 11.26
C ALA A 5 -1.73 -4.27 12.11
N ASP A 6 -1.41 -5.54 11.82
CA ASP A 6 -0.35 -6.27 12.53
C ASP A 6 1.05 -5.68 12.29
N ILE A 7 1.27 -5.01 11.15
CA ILE A 7 2.54 -4.33 10.82
C ILE A 7 2.47 -2.80 10.97
N TYR A 8 1.38 -2.26 11.52
CA TYR A 8 1.15 -0.82 11.53
C TYR A 8 2.22 -0.05 12.31
N SER A 9 2.73 -0.60 13.42
CA SER A 9 3.83 0.02 14.17
C SER A 9 5.10 0.15 13.32
N GLN A 10 5.44 -0.86 12.52
CA GLN A 10 6.62 -0.83 11.65
C GLN A 10 6.45 0.24 10.56
N LEU A 11 5.25 0.40 10.01
CA LEU A 11 4.96 1.44 9.02
C LEU A 11 5.11 2.84 9.63
N LEU A 12 4.66 3.03 10.87
CA LEU A 12 4.87 4.30 11.60
C LEU A 12 6.34 4.56 11.91
N GLU A 13 7.11 3.54 12.29
CA GLU A 13 8.56 3.63 12.51
C GLU A 13 9.30 4.02 11.21
N GLN A 14 8.80 3.58 10.06
CA GLN A 14 9.25 3.98 8.72
C GLN A 14 8.60 5.30 8.24
N ASN A 15 8.10 6.14 9.15
CA ASN A 15 7.50 7.44 8.84
C ASN A 15 6.41 7.36 7.73
N THR A 16 5.59 6.30 7.76
CA THR A 16 4.57 6.03 6.75
C THR A 16 3.19 5.96 7.38
N LEU A 17 2.28 6.81 6.90
CA LEU A 17 0.88 6.76 7.27
C LEU A 17 0.13 5.76 6.39
N VAL A 18 -0.93 5.18 6.96
CA VAL A 18 -1.78 4.20 6.29
C VAL A 18 -3.19 4.73 6.24
N PHE A 19 -3.84 4.55 5.09
CA PHE A 19 -5.27 4.76 4.92
C PHE A 19 -5.85 3.52 4.23
N THR A 20 -7.05 3.13 4.60
CA THR A 20 -7.87 2.24 3.75
C THR A 20 -9.02 3.04 3.19
N ILE A 21 -9.49 2.63 2.02
CA ILE A 21 -10.63 3.23 1.35
C ILE A 21 -11.42 2.12 0.67
N ASP A 22 -12.73 2.24 0.72
CA ASP A 22 -13.69 1.41 0.01
C ASP A 22 -15.02 2.18 -0.14
N THR A 23 -16.00 1.53 -0.75
CA THR A 23 -17.32 2.10 -1.04
C THR A 23 -18.30 2.04 0.13
N ASP A 24 -17.89 1.57 1.31
CA ASP A 24 -18.77 1.47 2.47
C ASP A 24 -18.88 2.81 3.21
N ASP A 25 -20.00 3.05 3.89
CA ASP A 25 -20.18 4.23 4.74
C ASP A 25 -19.34 4.18 6.03
N ILE A 26 -18.96 5.34 6.57
CA ILE A 26 -18.19 5.43 7.82
C ILE A 26 -18.84 4.73 9.02
N GLY A 27 -20.18 4.63 9.04
CA GLY A 27 -20.93 3.87 10.04
C GLY A 27 -20.62 2.37 9.98
N VAL A 28 -20.49 1.82 8.78
CA VAL A 28 -20.09 0.41 8.55
C VAL A 28 -18.68 0.18 9.09
N HIS A 29 -17.72 1.08 8.79
CA HIS A 29 -16.36 0.99 9.32
C HIS A 29 -16.34 0.98 10.85
N ARG A 30 -17.11 1.87 11.48
CA ARG A 30 -17.20 1.95 12.94
C ARG A 30 -17.76 0.68 13.55
N VAL A 31 -18.80 0.09 12.94
CA VAL A 31 -19.36 -1.18 13.40
C VAL A 31 -18.33 -2.30 13.21
N PHE A 32 -17.72 -2.41 12.03
CA PHE A 32 -16.70 -3.41 11.72
C PHE A 32 -15.54 -3.38 12.71
N GLN A 33 -15.00 -2.19 13.02
CA GLN A 33 -13.94 -2.01 14.02
C GLN A 33 -14.35 -2.46 15.42
N LYS A 34 -15.62 -2.30 15.80
CA LYS A 34 -16.12 -2.69 17.13
C LYS A 34 -16.39 -4.19 17.23
N VAL A 35 -17.06 -4.76 16.23
CA VAL A 35 -17.70 -6.09 16.37
C VAL A 35 -16.92 -7.20 15.67
N HIS A 36 -16.13 -6.89 14.65
CA HIS A 36 -15.46 -7.91 13.86
C HIS A 36 -14.03 -8.17 14.38
N PRO A 37 -13.63 -9.43 14.64
CA PRO A 37 -12.29 -9.74 15.18
C PRO A 37 -11.13 -9.16 14.35
N LYS A 38 -11.27 -9.17 13.01
CA LYS A 38 -10.29 -8.59 12.08
C LYS A 38 -10.28 -7.05 12.03
N GLY A 39 -11.23 -6.40 12.68
CA GLY A 39 -11.40 -4.94 12.70
C GLY A 39 -10.88 -4.28 13.98
N GLN A 40 -10.89 -5.00 15.11
CA GLN A 40 -10.59 -4.43 16.44
C GLN A 40 -9.17 -3.87 16.59
N ASN A 41 -8.21 -4.43 15.86
CA ASN A 41 -6.82 -3.99 15.89
C ASN A 41 -6.49 -2.89 14.86
N ILE A 42 -7.45 -2.47 14.04
CA ILE A 42 -7.21 -1.41 13.05
C ILE A 42 -7.09 -0.06 13.76
N ARG A 43 -5.93 0.58 13.64
CA ARG A 43 -5.61 1.87 14.28
C ARG A 43 -5.35 3.01 13.29
N TYR A 44 -5.47 2.74 11.99
CA TYR A 44 -5.36 3.74 10.94
C TYR A 44 -6.76 4.13 10.41
N PRO A 45 -6.90 5.31 9.76
CA PRO A 45 -8.18 5.75 9.24
C PRO A 45 -8.72 4.84 8.13
N MET A 46 -10.03 4.61 8.19
CA MET A 46 -10.82 3.91 7.17
C MET A 46 -11.73 4.94 6.48
N LEU A 47 -11.33 5.37 5.30
CA LEU A 47 -12.00 6.36 4.46
C LEU A 47 -13.18 5.71 3.73
N SER A 48 -14.21 6.51 3.46
CA SER A 48 -15.41 6.12 2.72
C SER A 48 -15.42 6.85 1.37
N ASP A 49 -15.64 6.11 0.29
CA ASP A 49 -15.79 6.63 -1.08
C ASP A 49 -17.16 6.25 -1.66
N LEU A 50 -18.22 6.82 -1.09
CA LEU A 50 -19.59 6.64 -1.57
C LEU A 50 -19.81 7.15 -2.99
N THR A 51 -18.94 8.05 -3.46
CA THR A 51 -18.97 8.63 -4.81
C THR A 51 -18.24 7.79 -5.85
N HIS A 52 -17.44 6.82 -5.41
CA HIS A 52 -16.56 5.98 -6.24
C HIS A 52 -15.46 6.76 -6.98
N GLU A 53 -15.28 8.05 -6.66
CA GLU A 53 -14.36 8.93 -7.37
C GLU A 53 -12.91 8.50 -7.17
N VAL A 54 -12.56 8.03 -5.97
CA VAL A 54 -11.22 7.53 -5.68
C VAL A 54 -11.00 6.18 -6.34
N GLY A 55 -11.97 5.26 -6.22
CA GLY A 55 -11.91 3.97 -6.90
C GLY A 55 -11.72 4.12 -8.41
N ILE A 56 -12.43 5.06 -9.04
CA ILE A 56 -12.29 5.38 -10.48
C ILE A 56 -10.94 6.04 -10.77
N ALA A 57 -10.51 7.04 -10.00
CA ALA A 57 -9.26 7.76 -10.22
C ALA A 57 -8.04 6.85 -10.13
N TYR A 58 -8.10 5.83 -9.28
CA TYR A 58 -7.07 4.82 -9.13
C TYR A 58 -7.37 3.55 -9.94
N SER A 59 -8.29 3.54 -10.90
CA SER A 59 -8.62 2.36 -11.72
C SER A 59 -8.87 1.07 -10.92
N ALA A 60 -9.40 1.23 -9.70
CA ALA A 60 -9.75 0.14 -8.80
C ALA A 60 -11.23 -0.25 -8.93
N TYR A 61 -12.11 0.69 -9.29
CA TYR A 61 -13.55 0.49 -9.28
C TYR A 61 -14.03 -0.40 -10.43
N ASP A 62 -14.77 -1.46 -10.10
CA ASP A 62 -15.51 -2.28 -11.06
C ASP A 62 -16.99 -1.85 -11.11
N PRO A 63 -17.45 -1.22 -12.20
CA PRO A 63 -18.83 -0.75 -12.31
C PRO A 63 -19.87 -1.88 -12.44
N VAL A 64 -19.44 -3.11 -12.76
CA VAL A 64 -20.35 -4.26 -12.87
C VAL A 64 -20.71 -4.79 -11.49
N THR A 65 -19.71 -4.91 -10.60
CA THR A 65 -19.92 -5.40 -9.23
C THR A 65 -20.21 -4.30 -8.23
N GLY A 66 -19.92 -3.04 -8.57
CA GLY A 66 -20.03 -1.89 -7.67
C GLY A 66 -19.00 -1.90 -6.55
N GLN A 67 -17.86 -2.58 -6.75
CA GLN A 67 -16.82 -2.79 -5.74
C GLN A 67 -15.44 -2.47 -6.30
N ASP A 68 -14.53 -2.12 -5.41
CA ASP A 68 -13.12 -1.93 -5.77
C ASP A 68 -12.37 -3.27 -5.83
N MET A 69 -11.54 -3.42 -6.85
CA MET A 69 -10.41 -4.33 -6.87
C MET A 69 -9.45 -4.04 -5.72
N ARG A 70 -8.62 -5.02 -5.35
CA ARG A 70 -7.67 -4.85 -4.27
C ARG A 70 -6.44 -4.10 -4.79
N VAL A 71 -6.39 -2.80 -4.56
CA VAL A 71 -5.24 -1.96 -4.91
C VAL A 71 -4.46 -1.56 -3.67
N THR A 72 -3.13 -1.49 -3.80
CA THR A 72 -2.23 -0.86 -2.83
C THR A 72 -1.42 0.20 -3.57
N VAL A 73 -1.41 1.42 -3.05
CA VAL A 73 -0.64 2.54 -3.60
C VAL A 73 0.31 3.06 -2.55
N ILE A 74 1.58 3.26 -2.92
CA ILE A 74 2.57 3.97 -2.09
C ILE A 74 2.78 5.34 -2.71
N ILE A 75 2.52 6.39 -1.92
CA ILE A 75 2.64 7.79 -2.32
C ILE A 75 3.75 8.42 -1.49
N ASP A 76 4.68 9.12 -2.14
CA ASP A 76 5.75 9.83 -1.44
C ASP A 76 5.30 11.18 -0.86
N PRO A 77 6.11 11.83 0.00
CA PRO A 77 5.75 13.13 0.58
C PRO A 77 5.57 14.27 -0.43
N SER A 78 6.05 14.11 -1.67
CA SER A 78 5.82 15.07 -2.76
C SER A 78 4.51 14.81 -3.51
N GLY A 79 3.75 13.79 -3.11
CA GLY A 79 2.48 13.41 -3.72
C GLY A 79 2.61 12.49 -4.94
N ASN A 80 3.80 11.96 -5.23
CA ASN A 80 3.98 11.09 -6.38
C ASN A 80 3.67 9.64 -6.03
N ILE A 81 2.99 8.94 -6.95
CA ILE A 81 2.83 7.48 -6.85
C ILE A 81 4.17 6.81 -7.16
N ARG A 82 4.69 6.05 -6.19
CA ARG A 82 5.97 5.33 -6.29
C ARG A 82 5.82 3.83 -6.45
N ASN A 83 4.69 3.28 -6.02
CA ASN A 83 4.31 1.90 -6.27
C ASN A 83 2.79 1.81 -6.40
N TYR A 84 2.35 0.93 -7.30
CA TYR A 84 0.94 0.67 -7.56
C TYR A 84 0.80 -0.84 -7.83
N ALA A 85 0.10 -1.54 -6.94
CA ALA A 85 -0.06 -3.00 -6.98
C ALA A 85 -1.54 -3.37 -7.00
N VAL A 86 -1.96 -4.11 -8.02
CA VAL A 86 -3.34 -4.57 -8.22
C VAL A 86 -3.42 -6.06 -7.97
N TYR A 87 -4.46 -6.47 -7.26
CA TYR A 87 -4.79 -7.86 -7.01
C TYR A 87 -6.27 -8.08 -7.34
N ASP A 88 -6.56 -9.21 -7.97
CA ASP A 88 -7.94 -9.66 -8.14
C ASP A 88 -8.62 -9.85 -6.79
N ALA A 89 -9.95 -9.79 -6.77
CA ALA A 89 -10.76 -9.89 -5.55
C ALA A 89 -10.43 -11.15 -4.70
N GLY A 90 -10.10 -12.26 -5.37
CA GLY A 90 -9.74 -13.54 -4.75
C GLY A 90 -8.30 -13.63 -4.23
N THR A 91 -7.43 -12.70 -4.61
CA THR A 91 -5.99 -12.76 -4.30
C THR A 91 -5.64 -11.86 -3.13
N GLY A 92 -5.00 -12.43 -2.10
CA GLY A 92 -4.52 -11.70 -0.94
C GLY A 92 -3.26 -10.88 -1.23
N ARG A 93 -3.14 -9.72 -0.58
CA ARG A 93 -1.93 -8.88 -0.59
C ARG A 93 -0.85 -9.49 0.33
N SER A 94 0.42 -9.24 -0.01
CA SER A 94 1.56 -9.57 0.86
C SER A 94 2.04 -8.34 1.63
N THR A 95 1.95 -8.38 2.96
CA THR A 95 2.46 -7.31 3.83
C THR A 95 3.99 -7.31 3.90
N VAL A 96 4.61 -8.47 3.71
CA VAL A 96 6.07 -8.60 3.58
C VAL A 96 6.56 -7.85 2.35
N GLU A 97 5.86 -8.00 1.22
CA GLU A 97 6.23 -7.29 0.00
C GLU A 97 5.97 -5.79 0.10
N LEU A 98 4.86 -5.39 0.73
CA LEU A 98 4.57 -3.98 1.01
C LEU A 98 5.73 -3.32 1.79
N LEU A 99 6.16 -3.93 2.90
CA LEU A 99 7.28 -3.42 3.70
C LEU A 99 8.59 -3.41 2.92
N ARG A 100 8.86 -4.46 2.13
CA ARG A 100 10.07 -4.56 1.30
C ARG A 100 10.13 -3.44 0.27
N VAL A 101 9.03 -3.21 -0.46
CA VAL A 101 8.94 -2.15 -1.48
C VAL A 101 9.06 -0.78 -0.83
N LEU A 102 8.35 -0.52 0.27
CA LEU A 102 8.46 0.74 1.01
C LEU A 102 9.91 1.01 1.44
N SER A 103 10.56 0.01 2.05
CA SER A 103 11.96 0.11 2.47
C SER A 103 12.91 0.34 1.28
N ALA A 104 12.62 -0.27 0.12
CA ALA A 104 13.41 -0.11 -1.08
C ALA A 104 13.31 1.31 -1.65
N LEU A 105 12.11 1.88 -1.64
CA LEU A 105 11.85 3.25 -2.08
C LEU A 105 12.56 4.26 -1.17
N GLN A 106 12.44 4.10 0.15
CA GLN A 106 13.14 4.96 1.11
C GLN A 106 14.65 4.83 1.01
N TYR A 107 15.18 3.61 0.82
CA TYR A 107 16.60 3.40 0.58
C TYR A 107 17.10 4.10 -0.68
N GLN A 108 16.32 4.08 -1.77
CA GLN A 108 16.65 4.81 -3.00
C GLN A 108 16.71 6.32 -2.73
N ASP A 109 15.72 6.85 -2.02
CA ASP A 109 15.63 8.28 -1.70
C ASP A 109 16.78 8.74 -0.79
N GLU A 110 17.21 7.91 0.17
CA GLU A 110 18.31 8.22 1.09
C GLU A 110 19.70 8.10 0.46
N THR A 111 19.91 7.10 -0.41
CA THR A 111 21.25 6.70 -0.86
C THR A 111 21.54 7.00 -2.32
N ASN A 112 20.53 7.38 -3.10
CA ASN A 112 20.58 7.50 -4.56
C ASN A 112 21.05 6.21 -5.28
N LYS A 113 20.86 5.04 -4.65
CA LYS A 113 21.20 3.73 -5.23
C LYS A 113 19.94 2.96 -5.61
N MET A 114 20.02 2.19 -6.68
CA MET A 114 18.94 1.30 -7.11
C MET A 114 18.90 0.02 -6.28
N THR A 115 17.71 -0.56 -6.13
CA THR A 115 17.52 -1.86 -5.49
C THR A 115 17.27 -2.94 -6.55
N PRO A 116 18.14 -3.96 -6.67
CA PRO A 116 17.97 -5.03 -7.67
C PRO A 116 16.73 -5.89 -7.40
N ALA A 117 16.40 -6.77 -8.36
CA ALA A 117 15.38 -7.79 -8.15
C ALA A 117 15.67 -8.61 -6.89
N ASN A 118 14.63 -8.91 -6.12
CA ASN A 118 14.69 -9.60 -4.83
C ASN A 118 15.49 -8.88 -3.73
N TRP A 119 15.80 -7.59 -3.89
CA TRP A 119 16.48 -6.81 -2.85
C TRP A 119 15.68 -6.80 -1.54
N GLN A 120 16.40 -6.97 -0.43
CA GLN A 120 15.87 -6.93 0.94
C GLN A 120 16.60 -5.87 1.77
N PRO A 121 15.96 -5.30 2.81
CA PRO A 121 16.62 -4.40 3.76
C PRO A 121 17.93 -4.97 4.29
N GLY A 122 18.97 -4.14 4.34
CA GLY A 122 20.34 -4.52 4.72
C GLY A 122 21.23 -5.01 3.57
N GLN A 123 20.67 -5.32 2.40
CA GLN A 123 21.47 -5.66 1.22
C GLN A 123 22.02 -4.40 0.52
N LYS A 124 23.17 -4.56 -0.16
CA LYS A 124 23.78 -3.46 -0.91
C LYS A 124 22.95 -3.12 -2.15
N GLY A 125 22.67 -1.82 -2.35
CA GLY A 125 22.13 -1.31 -3.61
C GLY A 125 23.17 -1.23 -4.72
N LEU A 126 22.69 -0.94 -5.93
CA LEU A 126 23.47 -0.74 -7.14
C LEU A 126 23.64 0.75 -7.42
N THR A 127 24.87 1.17 -7.72
CA THR A 127 25.09 2.52 -8.26
C THR A 127 24.59 2.57 -9.71
N PRO A 128 23.74 3.53 -10.07
CA PRO A 128 23.35 3.73 -11.45
C PRO A 128 24.59 3.90 -12.34
N SER A 129 24.75 3.04 -13.35
CA SER A 129 25.82 3.20 -14.35
C SER A 129 25.31 2.76 -15.72
N LEU A 130 25.72 3.48 -16.77
CA LEU A 130 25.31 3.22 -18.15
C LEU A 130 25.67 1.80 -18.63
N LYS A 131 26.63 1.12 -17.99
CA LYS A 131 27.02 -0.27 -18.32
C LYS A 131 26.03 -1.33 -17.81
N ASN A 132 25.13 -0.96 -16.90
CA ASN A 132 24.21 -1.90 -16.26
C ASN A 132 22.85 -2.01 -16.99
N PHE A 133 22.69 -1.32 -18.12
CA PHE A 133 21.53 -1.44 -18.99
C PHE A 133 21.93 -2.23 -20.24
N PRO A 134 21.54 -3.51 -20.38
CA PRO A 134 21.55 -4.14 -21.69
C PRO A 134 20.49 -3.45 -22.54
N VAL A 135 20.93 -2.67 -23.54
CA VAL A 135 20.11 -2.34 -24.70
C VAL A 135 19.82 -3.60 -25.51
#